data_AF-A0A5C1ABF7-F1
#
_entry.id   AF-A0A5C1ABF7-F1
#
_cell.length_a   1.000
_cell.length_b   1.000
_cell.length_c   1.000
_cell.angle_alpha   90.00
_cell.angle_beta   90.00
_cell.angle_gamma   90.00
#
_symmetry.space_group_name_H-M   'P 1'
#
loop_
_entity.id
_entity.type
_entity.pdbx_description
1 polymer ?
#
loop_
_entity_poly.entity_id
_entity_poly.type
_entity_poly.pdbx_seq_one_letter_code
_entity_poly.pdbx_strand_id
1 'polypeptide(L)'
;MATKSQHSRAYRPLPEFLRGVRETAGLTQRELGIRMGKPQSWVYNCETANRRVDVTEFIRWVTACGADPAGAFAQFLAQATDGGRP
;
A
#
# COMPACT_ATOMS: atom_id res chain seq x y z
N MET A 1 6.99 -25.66 15.82
CA MET A 1 5.91 -25.54 14.82
C MET A 1 5.84 -24.11 14.30
N ALA A 2 5.95 -23.97 12.97
CA ALA A 2 5.68 -22.83 12.08
C ALA A 2 6.22 -21.41 12.40
N THR A 3 7.16 -21.01 11.55
CA THR A 3 7.87 -19.73 11.37
C THR A 3 6.95 -18.49 11.36
N LYS A 4 6.89 -17.75 12.47
CA LYS A 4 6.44 -16.35 12.50
C LYS A 4 7.67 -15.47 12.62
N SER A 5 8.09 -14.76 11.57
CA SER A 5 8.85 -13.50 11.72
C SER A 5 9.37 -12.89 10.39
N GLN A 6 9.59 -13.65 9.31
CA GLN A 6 10.23 -13.05 8.12
C GLN A 6 9.34 -12.06 7.32
N HIS A 7 8.02 -12.19 7.39
CA HIS A 7 7.14 -11.29 6.62
C HIS A 7 6.97 -9.88 7.21
N SER A 8 7.48 -9.57 8.41
CA SER A 8 7.26 -8.24 9.01
C SER A 8 8.20 -7.17 8.47
N ARG A 9 9.46 -7.51 8.18
CA ARG A 9 10.46 -6.54 7.72
C ARG A 9 10.29 -6.18 6.24
N ALA A 10 9.99 -7.16 5.39
CA ALA A 10 9.78 -6.96 3.95
C ALA A 10 8.44 -6.28 3.61
N TYR A 11 7.42 -6.37 4.48
CA TYR A 11 6.11 -5.76 4.23
C TYR A 11 6.03 -4.29 4.67
N ARG A 12 6.90 -3.85 5.59
CA ARG A 12 6.90 -2.47 6.13
C ARG A 12 6.90 -1.34 5.08
N PRO A 13 7.58 -1.46 3.93
CA PRO A 13 7.58 -0.40 2.93
C PRO A 13 6.23 -0.20 2.23
N LEU A 14 5.39 -1.23 2.15
CA LEU A 14 4.15 -1.16 1.35
C LEU A 14 3.10 -0.19 1.93
N PRO A 15 2.77 -0.21 3.24
CA PRO A 15 1.85 0.77 3.84
C PRO A 15 2.25 2.22 3.61
N GLU A 16 3.54 2.55 3.75
CA GLU A 16 4.07 3.89 3.50
C GLU A 16 3.97 4.27 2.02
N PHE A 17 4.29 3.33 1.12
CA PHE A 17 4.11 3.53 -0.32
C PHE A 17 2.65 3.83 -0.70
N LEU A 18 1.70 3.03 -0.21
CA LEU A 18 0.27 3.20 -0.49
C LEU A 18 -0.27 4.53 0.04
N ARG A 19 0.21 4.96 1.21
CA ARG A 19 -0.06 6.28 1.76
C ARG A 19 0.45 7.38 0.83
N GLY A 20 1.69 7.27 0.34
CA GLY A 20 2.28 8.20 -0.61
C GLY A 20 1.51 8.30 -1.92
N VAL A 21 1.03 7.17 -2.46
CA VAL A 21 0.17 7.13 -3.65
C VAL A 21 -1.13 7.89 -3.41
N ARG A 22 -1.77 7.69 -2.24
CA ARG A 22 -3.00 8.42 -1.88
C ARG A 22 -2.76 9.93 -1.76
N GLU A 23 -1.69 10.32 -1.07
CA GLU A 23 -1.36 11.72 -0.83
C GLU A 23 -1.00 12.44 -2.13
N THR A 24 -0.28 11.79 -3.04
CA THR A 24 0.03 12.32 -4.39
C THR A 24 -1.23 12.54 -5.22
N ALA A 25 -2.24 11.70 -5.04
CA ALA A 25 -3.56 11.87 -5.66
C ALA A 25 -4.42 12.97 -4.99
N GLY A 26 -3.93 13.62 -3.94
CA GLY A 26 -4.65 14.68 -3.21
C GLY A 26 -5.86 14.17 -2.43
N LEU A 27 -5.92 12.86 -2.12
CA LEU A 27 -7.07 12.25 -1.47
C LEU A 27 -6.88 12.13 0.04
N THR A 28 -7.92 12.42 0.80
CA THR A 28 -8.03 11.99 2.19
C THR A 28 -8.31 10.48 2.27
N GLN A 29 -8.06 9.87 3.43
CA GLN A 29 -8.39 8.46 3.66
C GLN A 29 -9.90 8.17 3.49
N ARG A 30 -10.76 9.15 3.79
CA ARG A 30 -12.22 9.03 3.62
C ARG A 30 -12.61 9.03 2.15
N GLU A 31 -12.04 9.92 1.35
CA GLU A 31 -12.32 9.99 -0.09
C GLU A 31 -11.83 8.74 -0.82
N LEU A 32 -10.64 8.24 -0.48
CA LEU A 32 -10.17 6.96 -1.02
C LEU A 32 -11.07 5.80 -0.59
N GLY A 33 -11.49 5.77 0.67
CA GLY A 33 -12.45 4.78 1.17
C GLY A 33 -13.74 4.77 0.34
N ILE A 34 -14.30 5.95 0.05
CA ILE A 34 -15.50 6.08 -0.81
C ILE A 34 -15.23 5.49 -2.21
N ARG A 35 -14.10 5.83 -2.84
CA ARG A 35 -13.74 5.29 -4.16
C ARG A 35 -13.54 3.77 -4.17
N MET A 36 -13.07 3.21 -3.06
CA MET A 36 -12.85 1.77 -2.90
C MET A 36 -14.08 1.01 -2.37
N GLY A 37 -15.17 1.69 -2.02
CA GLY A 37 -16.32 1.09 -1.34
C GLY A 37 -15.97 0.52 0.05
N LYS A 38 -15.06 1.18 0.77
CA LYS A 38 -14.53 0.79 2.08
C LYS A 38 -14.67 1.93 3.10
N PRO A 39 -14.79 1.62 4.41
CA PRO A 39 -14.76 2.66 5.43
C PRO A 39 -13.36 3.28 5.54
N GLN A 40 -13.26 4.54 5.99
CA GLN A 40 -11.98 5.21 6.21
C GLN A 40 -11.05 4.42 7.15
N SER A 41 -11.60 3.73 8.16
CA SER A 41 -10.83 2.88 9.08
C SER A 41 -10.12 1.72 8.38
N TRP A 42 -10.69 1.21 7.28
CA TRP A 42 -10.04 0.18 6.47
C TRP A 42 -8.79 0.75 5.78
N VAL A 43 -8.87 1.96 5.23
CA VAL A 43 -7.74 2.68 4.62
C VAL A 43 -6.67 2.96 5.67
N TYR A 44 -7.05 3.47 6.84
CA TYR A 44 -6.14 3.69 7.97
C TYR A 44 -5.41 2.40 8.39
N ASN A 45 -6.13 1.29 8.53
CA ASN A 45 -5.54 0.01 8.92
C ASN A 45 -4.55 -0.52 7.87
N CYS A 46 -4.76 -0.22 6.59
CA CYS A 46 -3.82 -0.58 5.53
C CYS A 46 -2.54 0.29 5.60
N GLU A 47 -2.69 1.61 5.78
CA GLU A 47 -1.56 2.56 5.87
C GLU A 47 -0.71 2.40 7.14
N THR A 48 -1.28 1.82 8.20
CA THR A 48 -0.59 1.58 9.47
C THR A 48 -0.07 0.14 9.60
N ALA A 49 -0.18 -0.67 8.54
CA ALA A 49 0.17 -2.10 8.55
C ALA A 49 -0.65 -2.98 9.52
N ASN A 50 -1.69 -2.44 10.19
CA ASN A 50 -2.62 -3.22 11.00
C ASN A 50 -3.43 -4.23 10.17
N ARG A 51 -3.55 -3.98 8.86
CA ARG A 51 -4.15 -4.88 7.89
C ARG A 51 -3.23 -5.03 6.69
N ARG A 52 -3.07 -6.26 6.22
CA ARG A 52 -2.35 -6.53 4.97
C ARG A 52 -3.18 -6.19 3.74
N VAL A 53 -2.50 -5.67 2.74
CA VAL A 53 -3.04 -5.38 1.41
C VAL A 53 -2.54 -6.47 0.47
N ASP A 54 -3.46 -7.19 -0.16
CA ASP A 54 -3.12 -8.15 -1.22
C ASP A 54 -2.93 -7.44 -2.57
N VAL A 55 -2.47 -8.18 -3.59
CA VAL A 55 -2.19 -7.60 -4.92
C VAL A 55 -3.44 -7.03 -5.62
N THR A 56 -4.61 -7.62 -5.41
CA THR A 56 -5.86 -7.12 -6.00
C THR A 56 -6.33 -5.84 -5.31
N GLU A 57 -6.05 -5.72 -4.01
CA GLU A 57 -6.32 -4.52 -3.23
C GLU A 57 -5.34 -3.41 -3.58
N PHE A 58 -4.07 -3.73 -3.79
CA PHE A 58 -3.07 -2.81 -4.33
C PHE A 58 -3.52 -2.24 -5.68
N ILE A 59 -3.89 -3.09 -6.64
CA ILE A 59 -4.35 -2.66 -7.97
C ILE A 59 -5.55 -1.72 -7.83
N ARG A 60 -6.54 -2.07 -7.02
CA ARG A 60 -7.73 -1.25 -6.78
C ARG A 60 -7.40 0.08 -6.11
N TRP A 61 -6.49 0.09 -5.14
CA TRP A 61 -6.04 1.28 -4.44
C TRP A 61 -5.38 2.27 -5.40
N VAL A 62 -4.39 1.80 -6.17
CA VAL A 62 -3.65 2.62 -7.14
C VAL A 62 -4.60 3.15 -8.23
N THR A 63 -5.48 2.30 -8.74
CA THR A 63 -6.50 2.69 -9.73
C THR A 63 -7.46 3.74 -9.17
N ALA A 64 -7.91 3.58 -7.92
CA ALA A 64 -8.78 4.56 -7.25
C ALA A 64 -8.09 5.91 -7.03
N CYS A 65 -6.77 5.93 -6.91
CA CYS A 65 -5.94 7.13 -6.88
C CYS A 65 -5.66 7.72 -8.28
N GLY A 66 -6.10 7.07 -9.37
CA GLY A 66 -5.89 7.56 -10.74
C GLY A 66 -4.50 7.31 -11.30
N ALA A 67 -3.73 6.39 -10.70
CA ALA A 67 -2.41 6.00 -11.16
C ALA A 67 -2.43 4.63 -11.86
N ASP A 68 -1.39 4.34 -12.65
CA ASP A 68 -1.19 3.04 -13.29
C ASP A 68 -0.62 2.02 -12.28
N PRO A 69 -1.31 0.88 -12.03
CA PRO A 69 -0.83 -0.16 -11.12
C PRO A 69 0.54 -0.73 -11.50
N ALA A 70 0.84 -0.89 -12.80
CA ALA A 70 2.12 -1.45 -13.24
C ALA A 70 3.27 -0.49 -12.95
N GLY A 71 3.12 0.78 -13.32
CA GLY A 71 4.08 1.85 -13.00
C GLY A 71 4.28 2.04 -11.50
N ALA A 72 3.20 2.06 -10.71
CA ALA A 72 3.28 2.15 -9.25
C ALA A 72 4.03 0.94 -8.65
N PHE A 73 3.79 -0.27 -9.15
CA PHE A 73 4.51 -1.44 -8.68
C PHE A 73 6.00 -1.39 -9.04
N ALA A 74 6.35 -0.91 -10.24
CA ALA A 74 7.74 -0.69 -10.62
C ALA A 74 8.44 0.33 -9.70
N GLN A 75 7.76 1.43 -9.36
CA GLN A 75 8.26 2.42 -8.39
C GLN A 75 8.46 1.81 -7.00
N PHE A 76 7.50 1.01 -6.54
CA PHE A 76 7.61 0.29 -5.27
C PHE A 76 8.80 -0.67 -5.25
N LEU A 77 9.01 -1.44 -6.32
CA LEU A 77 10.14 -2.36 -6.44
C LEU A 77 11.47 -1.61 -6.32
N ALA A 78 11.63 -0.49 -7.02
CA ALA A 78 12.85 0.33 -6.95
C ALA A 78 13.14 0.82 -5.51
N GLN A 79 12.11 1.35 -4.82
CA GLN A 79 12.24 1.80 -3.43
C GLN A 79 12.53 0.66 -2.45
N ALA A 80 11.90 -0.52 -2.66
CA ALA A 80 12.08 -1.68 -1.82
C ALA A 80 13.47 -2.33 -1.97
N THR A 81 14.08 -2.23 -3.16
CA THR A 81 15.44 -2.73 -3.41
C THR A 81 16.54 -1.80 -2.86
N ASP A 82 16.28 -0.50 -2.78
CA ASP A 82 17.27 0.47 -2.26
C ASP A 82 17.47 0.37 -0.73
N GLY A 83 16.48 -0.15 0.00
CA GLY A 83 16.57 -0.41 1.45
C GLY A 83 17.21 -1.74 1.85
N GLY A 84 17.71 -2.51 0.88
CA GLY A 84 18.17 -3.88 1.09
C GLY A 84 19.26 -4.32 0.11
N ARG A 85 20.40 -3.62 0.10
CA ARG A 85 21.66 -4.23 -0.35
C ARG A 85 22.37 -4.83 0.86
N PRO A 86 22.94 -6.05 0.79
CA PRO A 86 23.90 -6.50 1.80
C PRO A 86 25.08 -5.55 1.92
#